data_AF-A0A9X1WXB5-F1
#
_entry.id   AF-A0A9X1WXB5-F1
#
_cell.length_a   1.000
_cell.length_b   1.000
_cell.length_c   1.000
_cell.angle_alpha   90.00
_cell.angle_beta   90.00
_cell.angle_gamma   90.00
#
_symmetry.space_group_name_H-M   'P 1'
#
loop_
_entity.id
_entity.type
_entity.pdbx_description
1 polymer ?
#
loop_
_entity_poly.entity_id
_entity_poly.type
_entity_poly.pdbx_seq_one_letter_code
_entity_poly.pdbx_strand_id
1 'polypeptide(L)'
;MEKAVIIDKLIEEQGLSRRAFAEKIGLPATTLQSMLSRGVGKASIDNVIKVCKGLGITTDQLEMMSQYGTTDISEIEKKDKSNKLSEEQILTLAAHQIGHDGPLSNQELEQIKLAMKIALSKNK
;
A
#
# COMPACT_ATOMS: atom_id res chain seq x y z
N MET A 1 -7.21 1.68 8.62
CA MET A 1 -8.41 0.83 8.84
C MET A 1 -7.95 -0.59 9.14
N GLU A 2 -8.59 -1.34 10.03
CA GLU A 2 -8.19 -2.72 10.30
C GLU A 2 -8.46 -3.64 9.11
N LYS A 3 -7.50 -4.52 8.78
CA LYS A 3 -7.59 -5.49 7.68
C LYS A 3 -8.83 -6.38 7.77
N ALA A 4 -9.26 -6.73 8.99
CA ALA A 4 -10.47 -7.53 9.22
C ALA A 4 -11.73 -6.80 8.72
N VAL A 5 -11.85 -5.51 9.02
CA VAL A 5 -12.97 -4.66 8.58
C VAL A 5 -12.99 -4.53 7.06
N ILE A 6 -11.82 -4.40 6.43
CA ILE A 6 -11.70 -4.35 4.96
C ILE A 6 -12.17 -5.66 4.33
N ILE A 7 -11.70 -6.80 4.84
CA ILE A 7 -12.12 -8.12 4.35
C ILE A 7 -13.63 -8.28 4.49
N ASP A 8 -14.21 -7.93 5.64
CA ASP A 8 -15.65 -8.01 5.86
C ASP A 8 -16.45 -7.18 4.85
N LYS A 9 -16.04 -5.93 4.63
CA LYS A 9 -16.68 -5.06 3.65
C LYS A 9 -16.62 -5.63 2.24
N LEU A 10 -15.47 -6.16 1.82
CA LEU A 10 -15.31 -6.76 0.49
C LEU A 10 -16.13 -8.05 0.33
N ILE A 11 -16.31 -8.83 1.40
CA ILE A 11 -17.22 -10.00 1.39
C ILE A 11 -18.67 -9.55 1.18
N GLU A 12 -19.10 -8.49 1.88
CA GLU A 12 -20.44 -7.91 1.74
C GLU A 12 -20.68 -7.35 0.34
N GLU A 13 -19.68 -6.70 -0.26
CA GLU A 13 -19.74 -6.20 -1.65
C GLU A 13 -19.91 -7.33 -2.70
N GLN A 14 -19.48 -8.56 -2.38
CA GLN A 14 -19.79 -9.75 -3.19
C GLN A 14 -21.19 -10.32 -2.95
N GLY A 15 -21.98 -9.74 -2.03
CA GLY A 15 -23.31 -10.22 -1.66
C GLY A 15 -23.29 -11.52 -0.85
N LEU A 16 -22.18 -11.84 -0.19
CA LEU A 16 -22.00 -13.09 0.55
C LEU A 16 -21.99 -12.85 2.05
N SER A 17 -22.45 -13.84 2.83
CA SER A 17 -22.14 -13.89 4.25
C SER A 17 -20.71 -14.40 4.47
N ARG A 18 -20.09 -14.08 5.62
CA ARG A 18 -18.77 -14.65 5.99
C ARG A 18 -18.73 -16.17 5.83
N ARG A 19 -19.81 -16.84 6.25
CA ARG A 19 -19.92 -18.28 6.17
C ARG A 19 -19.94 -18.76 4.71
N ALA A 20 -20.79 -18.17 3.88
CA ALA A 20 -20.89 -18.52 2.46
C ALA A 20 -19.58 -18.24 1.71
N PHE A 21 -18.91 -17.13 2.05
CA PHE A 21 -17.60 -16.80 1.51
C PHE A 21 -16.54 -17.83 1.91
N ALA A 22 -16.48 -18.21 3.20
CA ALA A 22 -15.55 -19.24 3.68
C ALA A 22 -15.76 -20.58 2.94
N GLU A 23 -17.01 -21.01 2.78
CA GLU A 23 -17.37 -22.22 2.05
C GLU A 23 -16.95 -22.11 0.57
N LYS A 24 -17.22 -20.99 -0.10
CA LYS A 24 -16.83 -20.71 -1.50
C LYS A 24 -15.32 -20.83 -1.72
N ILE A 25 -14.51 -20.33 -0.78
CA ILE A 25 -13.05 -20.39 -0.91
C ILE A 25 -12.46 -21.69 -0.36
N GLY A 26 -13.26 -22.58 0.24
CA GLY A 26 -12.80 -23.84 0.84
C GLY A 26 -12.05 -23.66 2.17
N LEU A 27 -12.48 -22.70 3.01
CA LEU A 27 -12.03 -22.55 4.39
C LEU A 27 -13.17 -22.90 5.37
N PRO A 28 -12.87 -23.51 6.53
CA PRO A 28 -13.84 -23.62 7.60
C PRO A 28 -14.32 -22.23 8.03
N ALA A 29 -15.63 -22.06 8.24
CA ALA A 29 -16.19 -20.79 8.71
C ALA A 29 -15.56 -20.32 10.05
N THR A 30 -15.21 -21.27 10.92
CA THR A 30 -14.49 -21.01 12.17
C THR A 30 -13.08 -20.48 11.95
N THR A 31 -12.39 -20.92 10.89
CA THR A 31 -11.06 -20.41 10.52
C THR A 31 -11.14 -18.96 10.08
N LEU A 32 -12.07 -18.63 9.18
CA LEU A 32 -12.30 -17.24 8.76
C LEU A 32 -12.68 -16.36 9.95
N GLN A 33 -13.63 -16.80 10.78
CA GLN A 33 -14.05 -16.06 11.96
C GLN A 33 -12.90 -15.81 12.93
N SER A 34 -12.08 -16.83 13.20
CA SER A 34 -10.92 -16.72 14.10
C SER A 34 -9.84 -15.78 13.57
N MET A 35 -9.64 -15.74 12.26
CA MET A 35 -8.72 -14.80 11.61
C MET A 35 -9.21 -13.36 11.74
N LEU A 36 -10.51 -13.12 11.50
CA LEU A 36 -11.09 -11.79 11.58
C LEU A 36 -11.13 -11.27 13.02
N SER A 37 -11.36 -12.13 14.01
CA SER A 37 -11.46 -11.72 15.41
C SER A 37 -10.11 -11.53 16.12
N ARG A 38 -9.10 -12.34 15.82
CA ARG A 38 -7.76 -12.23 16.45
C ARG A 38 -6.83 -11.26 15.73
N GLY A 39 -7.21 -10.84 14.53
CA GLY A 39 -6.43 -10.00 13.63
C GLY A 39 -5.77 -10.80 12.51
N VAL A 40 -5.90 -10.28 11.29
CA VAL A 40 -5.43 -10.92 10.05
C VAL A 40 -3.91 -11.18 10.08
N GLY A 41 -3.12 -10.29 10.70
CA GLY A 41 -1.67 -10.45 10.83
C GLY A 41 -1.21 -11.64 11.70
N LYS A 42 -2.13 -12.27 12.46
CA LYS A 42 -1.85 -13.46 13.28
C LYS A 42 -2.28 -14.76 12.60
N ALA A 43 -2.90 -14.70 11.43
CA ALA A 43 -3.30 -15.89 10.68
C ALA A 43 -2.11 -16.46 9.89
N SER A 44 -2.19 -17.74 9.53
CA SER A 44 -1.21 -18.34 8.62
C SER A 44 -1.25 -17.64 7.26
N ILE A 45 -0.08 -17.50 6.65
CA ILE A 45 0.06 -16.88 5.33
C ILE A 45 -0.82 -17.56 4.28
N ASP A 46 -0.96 -18.89 4.34
CA ASP A 46 -1.82 -19.64 3.44
C ASP A 46 -3.29 -19.21 3.53
N ASN A 47 -3.80 -18.99 4.74
CA ASN A 47 -5.18 -18.55 4.95
C ASN A 47 -5.37 -17.11 4.44
N VAL A 48 -4.40 -16.23 4.68
CA VAL A 48 -4.43 -14.85 4.19
C VAL A 48 -4.45 -14.83 2.66
N ILE A 49 -3.54 -15.56 2.01
CA ILE A 49 -3.47 -15.66 0.55
C ILE A 49 -4.78 -16.19 -0.02
N LYS A 50 -5.35 -17.23 0.60
CA LYS A 50 -6.59 -17.87 0.13
C LYS A 50 -7.79 -16.92 0.20
N VAL A 51 -7.88 -16.11 1.26
CA VAL A 51 -8.92 -15.09 1.40
C VAL A 51 -8.73 -13.97 0.38
N CYS A 52 -7.51 -13.42 0.24
CA CYS A 52 -7.24 -12.38 -0.76
C CYS A 52 -7.57 -12.85 -2.19
N LYS A 53 -7.19 -14.09 -2.55
CA LYS A 53 -7.56 -14.70 -3.83
C LYS A 53 -9.07 -14.82 -4.03
N GLY A 54 -9.81 -15.23 -2.99
CA GLY A 54 -11.27 -15.28 -3.04
C GLY A 54 -11.95 -13.92 -3.19
N LEU A 55 -11.29 -12.86 -2.73
CA LEU A 55 -11.71 -11.47 -2.89
C LEU A 55 -11.27 -10.85 -4.21
N GLY A 56 -10.37 -11.50 -4.96
CA GLY A 56 -9.82 -10.96 -6.21
C GLY A 56 -8.79 -9.85 -5.98
N ILE A 57 -8.16 -9.78 -4.80
CA ILE A 57 -7.13 -8.79 -4.45
C ILE A 57 -5.80 -9.46 -4.10
N THR A 58 -4.72 -8.69 -4.11
CA THR A 58 -3.44 -9.13 -3.55
C THR A 58 -3.33 -8.80 -2.05
N THR A 59 -2.36 -9.43 -1.37
CA THR A 59 -2.00 -9.05 0.00
C THR A 59 -1.50 -7.62 0.10
N ASP A 60 -0.79 -7.14 -0.93
CA ASP A 60 -0.29 -5.77 -0.99
C ASP A 60 -1.43 -4.76 -1.12
N GLN A 61 -2.45 -5.07 -1.94
CA GLN A 61 -3.66 -4.24 -2.02
C GLN A 61 -4.39 -4.17 -0.68
N LEU A 62 -4.50 -5.30 0.04
CA LEU A 62 -5.07 -5.30 1.39
C LEU A 62 -4.25 -4.43 2.36
N GLU A 63 -2.92 -4.45 2.26
CA GLU A 63 -2.05 -3.58 3.05
C GLU A 63 -2.28 -2.10 2.71
N MET A 64 -2.29 -1.75 1.42
CA MET A 64 -2.55 -0.40 0.94
C MET A 64 -3.92 0.11 1.39
N MET A 65 -4.96 -0.72 1.31
CA MET A 65 -6.30 -0.37 1.82
C MET A 65 -6.26 -0.09 3.32
N SER A 66 -5.51 -0.88 4.08
CA SER A 66 -5.33 -0.70 5.52
C SER A 66 -4.61 0.61 5.85
N GLN A 67 -3.53 0.91 5.12
CA GLN A 67 -2.69 2.09 5.26
C GLN A 67 -3.43 3.37 4.87
N TYR A 68 -4.10 3.39 3.73
CA TYR A 68 -4.78 4.58 3.19
C TYR A 68 -6.22 4.74 3.69
N GLY A 69 -6.77 3.72 4.36
CA GLY A 69 -8.11 3.75 4.94
C GLY A 69 -9.25 3.79 3.91
N THR A 70 -9.01 3.33 2.69
CA THR A 70 -9.98 3.32 1.59
C THR A 70 -9.96 1.95 0.90
N THR A 71 -11.13 1.50 0.40
CA THR A 71 -11.24 0.30 -0.44
C THR A 71 -11.31 0.63 -1.93
N ASP A 72 -11.35 1.91 -2.28
CA ASP A 72 -11.37 2.36 -3.68
C ASP A 72 -9.97 2.24 -4.28
N ILE A 73 -9.80 1.27 -5.18
CA ILE A 73 -8.52 1.00 -5.86
C ILE A 73 -8.08 2.22 -6.67
N SER A 74 -9.00 2.99 -7.25
CA SER A 74 -8.65 4.19 -8.03
C SER A 74 -8.11 5.32 -7.15
N GLU A 75 -8.56 5.41 -5.90
CA GLU A 75 -7.97 6.31 -4.90
C GLU A 75 -6.62 5.79 -4.41
N ILE A 76 -6.47 4.48 -4.26
CA ILE A 76 -5.19 3.84 -3.91
C ILE A 76 -4.17 4.09 -5.01
N GLU A 77 -4.49 3.88 -6.29
CA GLU A 77 -3.57 4.14 -7.40
C GLU A 77 -3.17 5.62 -7.50
N LYS A 78 -4.06 6.55 -7.15
CA LYS A 78 -3.73 7.98 -7.05
C LYS A 78 -2.81 8.26 -5.87
N LYS A 79 -3.05 7.65 -4.70
CA LYS A 79 -2.22 7.80 -3.49
C LYS A 79 -0.89 7.05 -3.59
N ASP A 80 -0.84 5.94 -4.30
CA ASP A 80 0.34 5.13 -4.58
C ASP A 80 1.22 5.79 -5.65
N LYS A 81 0.63 6.44 -6.66
CA LYS A 81 1.37 7.41 -7.52
C LYS A 81 1.85 8.63 -6.74
N SER A 82 1.24 8.94 -5.59
CA SER A 82 1.73 9.96 -4.66
C SER A 82 2.81 9.42 -3.71
N ASN A 83 2.98 8.10 -3.64
CA ASN A 83 4.17 7.41 -3.10
C ASN A 83 5.35 7.49 -4.10
N LYS A 84 5.36 8.55 -4.90
CA LYS A 84 6.55 9.07 -5.56
C LYS A 84 7.56 9.30 -4.44
N LEU A 85 8.78 8.78 -4.62
CA LEU A 85 9.93 9.10 -3.78
C LEU A 85 9.86 10.59 -3.40
N SER A 86 10.04 10.91 -2.12
CA SER A 86 10.05 12.32 -1.70
C SER A 86 11.08 13.09 -2.53
N GLU A 87 10.91 14.42 -2.67
CA GLU A 87 11.91 15.23 -3.40
C GLU A 87 13.34 14.95 -2.90
N GLU A 88 13.50 14.75 -1.60
CA GLU A 88 14.78 14.42 -0.96
C GLU A 88 15.31 13.05 -1.39
N GLN A 89 14.45 12.03 -1.46
CA GLN A 89 14.83 10.70 -1.93
C GLN A 89 15.21 10.71 -3.42
N ILE A 90 14.47 11.45 -4.25
CA ILE A 90 14.78 11.60 -5.68
C ILE A 90 16.16 12.25 -5.85
N LEU A 91 16.41 13.35 -5.14
CA LEU A 91 17.67 14.08 -5.24
C LEU A 91 18.84 13.27 -4.70
N THR A 92 18.65 12.55 -3.59
CA THR A 92 19.68 11.67 -3.02
C THR A 92 20.04 10.54 -3.97
N LEU A 93 19.04 9.89 -4.59
CA LEU A 93 19.28 8.85 -5.61
C LEU A 93 20.03 9.40 -6.83
N ALA A 94 19.69 10.61 -7.28
CA ALA A 94 20.40 11.26 -8.39
C ALA A 94 21.85 11.58 -8.04
N ALA A 95 22.12 12.02 -6.81
CA ALA A 95 23.47 12.27 -6.33
C ALA A 95 24.31 10.97 -6.31
N HIS A 96 23.72 9.84 -5.92
CA HIS A 96 24.41 8.54 -5.94
C HIS A 96 24.82 8.12 -7.36
N GLN A 97 24.01 8.41 -8.38
CA GLN A 97 24.34 8.12 -9.78
C GLN A 97 25.60 8.85 -10.27
N ILE A 98 25.97 9.97 -9.63
CA ILE A 98 27.18 10.72 -9.94
C ILE A 98 28.32 10.49 -8.92
N GLY A 99 28.20 9.47 -8.07
CA GLY A 99 29.24 9.06 -7.11
C GLY A 99 29.22 9.79 -5.77
N HIS A 100 28.12 10.46 -5.42
CA HIS A 100 27.94 10.98 -4.06
C HIS A 100 27.56 9.85 -3.11
N ASP A 101 28.23 9.74 -1.96
CA ASP A 101 27.91 8.74 -0.94
C ASP A 101 27.07 9.34 0.20
N GLY A 102 26.11 8.57 0.70
CA GLY A 102 25.27 8.97 1.82
C GLY A 102 24.13 9.94 1.44
N PRO A 103 23.27 10.30 2.41
CA PRO A 103 22.16 11.21 2.19
C PRO A 103 22.64 12.65 2.00
N LEU A 104 21.92 13.41 1.18
CA LEU A 104 22.15 14.84 1.06
C LEU A 104 21.75 15.55 2.37
N SER A 105 22.57 16.50 2.81
CA SER A 105 22.20 17.41 3.89
C SER A 105 21.11 18.40 3.47
N ASN A 106 20.42 18.99 4.44
CA ASN A 106 19.40 20.02 4.19
C ASN A 106 19.95 21.20 3.38
N GLN A 107 21.21 21.59 3.64
CA GLN A 107 21.85 22.69 2.93
C GLN A 107 22.12 22.35 1.46
N GLU A 108 22.56 21.12 1.16
CA GLU A 108 22.78 20.66 -0.21
C GLU A 108 21.48 20.56 -0.99
N LEU A 109 20.42 20.06 -0.36
CA LEU A 109 19.08 20.01 -0.94
C LEU A 109 18.58 21.41 -1.33
N GLU A 110 18.70 22.40 -0.44
CA GLU A 110 18.35 23.81 -0.72
C GLU A 110 19.17 24.37 -1.90
N GLN A 111 20.48 24.14 -1.92
CA GLN A 111 21.35 24.61 -3.00
C GLN A 111 20.99 23.99 -4.36
N ILE A 112 20.72 22.68 -4.40
CA ILE A 112 20.31 21.97 -5.62
C ILE A 112 18.97 22.50 -6.12
N LYS A 113 17.98 22.70 -5.23
CA LYS A 113 16.68 23.27 -5.59
C LYS A 113 16.81 24.68 -6.17
N LEU A 114 17.64 25.52 -5.55
CA LEU A 114 17.92 26.87 -6.04
C LEU A 114 18.59 26.86 -7.41
N ALA A 115 19.60 26.00 -7.60
CA ALA A 115 20.29 25.86 -8.88
C ALA A 115 19.35 25.42 -10.01
N MET A 116 18.50 24.42 -9.76
CA MET A 116 17.47 23.98 -10.72
C MET A 116 16.52 25.12 -11.08
N LYS A 117 16.03 25.87 -10.09
CA LYS A 117 15.14 27.02 -10.32
C LYS A 117 15.80 28.05 -11.24
N ILE A 118 17.05 28.42 -10.96
CA ILE A 118 17.80 29.37 -11.78
C ILE A 118 17.97 28.84 -13.21
N ALA A 119 18.36 27.57 -13.36
CA ALA A 119 18.57 26.95 -14.68
C ALA A 119 17.29 26.93 -15.52
N LEU A 120 16.16 26.61 -14.91
CA LEU A 120 14.86 26.58 -15.59
C LEU A 120 14.31 27.99 -15.90
N SER A 121 14.55 28.96 -15.01
CA SER A 121 14.15 30.35 -15.24
C SER A 121 14.96 31.04 -16.36
N LYS A 122 16.18 30.58 -16.65
CA LYS A 122 17.01 31.13 -17.74
C LYS A 122 16.61 30.64 -19.15
N ASN A 123 15.75 29.63 -19.24
CA ASN A 123 15.25 29.07 -20.50
C ASN A 123 13.81 29.53 -20.84
N LYS A 124 13.31 30.56 -20.14
CA LYS A 124 12.08 31.30 -20.48
C LYS A 124 12.45 32.65 -21.06
#